data_AF-A0A382YUY0-F1
#
_entry.id   AF-A0A382YUY0-F1
#
_cell.length_a   1.000
_cell.length_b   1.000
_cell.length_c   1.000
_cell.angle_alpha   90.00
_cell.angle_beta   90.00
_cell.angle_gamma   90.00
#
_symmetry.space_group_name_H-M   'P 1'
#
loop_
_entity.id
_entity.type
_entity.pdbx_description
1 polymer ?
#
loop_
_entity_poly.entity_id
_entity_poly.type
_entity_poly.pdbx_seq_one_letter_code
_entity_poly.pdbx_strand_id
1 'polypeptide(L)'
;MKKILLLILSITALAFSLSSISEESKSEGEAMFEALGCISCHGAGGNSTDEEVPSLAGRDAEWIVQQLELFQSGERQNAIMNAMAPMAEGFEDFIAEYLSTQGLRE
;
A
#
# COMPACT_ATOMS: atom_id res chain seq x y z
N MET A 1 -31.93 44.66 24.67
CA MET A 1 -32.21 43.21 24.74
C MET A 1 -32.21 42.50 23.38
N LYS A 2 -32.74 43.10 22.29
CA LYS A 2 -32.72 42.48 20.94
C LYS A 2 -31.36 42.52 20.21
N LYS A 3 -30.48 43.47 20.55
CA LYS A 3 -29.12 43.59 19.96
C LYS A 3 -28.10 42.60 20.54
N ILE A 4 -28.34 42.12 21.77
CA ILE A 4 -27.50 41.09 22.42
C ILE A 4 -27.79 39.70 21.80
N LEU A 5 -29.04 39.45 21.39
CA LEU A 5 -29.43 38.20 20.73
C LEU A 5 -28.86 38.07 19.30
N LEU A 6 -28.56 39.17 18.62
CA LEU A 6 -27.97 39.17 17.27
C LEU A 6 -26.44 39.00 17.25
N LEU A 7 -25.75 39.22 18.36
CA LEU A 7 -24.29 39.04 18.47
C LEU A 7 -23.89 37.59 18.80
N ILE A 8 -24.83 36.78 19.30
CA ILE A 8 -24.58 35.37 19.62
C ILE A 8 -24.73 34.50 18.36
N LEU A 9 -25.53 34.94 17.38
CA LEU A 9 -25.76 34.23 16.12
C LEU A 9 -24.57 34.32 15.15
N SER A 10 -23.65 35.27 15.34
CA SER A 10 -22.46 35.45 14.51
C SER A 10 -21.21 34.72 15.04
N ILE A 11 -21.23 34.22 16.28
CA ILE A 11 -20.08 33.50 16.88
C ILE A 11 -20.09 32.00 16.52
N THR A 12 -21.22 31.44 16.09
CA THR A 12 -21.32 30.02 15.71
C THR A 12 -20.68 29.69 14.36
N ALA A 13 -20.25 30.67 13.57
CA ALA A 13 -19.64 30.45 12.25
C ALA A 13 -18.13 30.18 12.29
N LEU A 14 -17.46 30.22 13.45
CA LEU A 14 -16.01 30.06 13.57
C LEU A 14 -15.56 28.71 14.15
N ALA A 15 -16.47 27.76 14.30
CA ALA A 15 -16.20 26.40 14.76
C ALA A 15 -16.42 25.35 13.67
N PHE A 16 -16.23 25.71 12.39
CA PHE A 16 -15.95 24.71 11.37
C PHE A 16 -14.51 24.23 11.59
N SER A 17 -14.35 23.41 12.63
CA SER A 17 -13.13 22.66 12.88
C SER A 17 -12.70 22.04 11.56
N LEU A 18 -11.49 22.39 11.12
CA LEU A 18 -10.74 21.57 10.18
C LEU A 18 -10.60 20.20 10.85
N SER A 19 -11.61 19.34 10.65
CA SER A 19 -11.40 17.92 10.78
C SER A 19 -10.35 17.63 9.73
N SER A 20 -9.12 17.43 10.19
CA SER A 20 -8.00 17.01 9.37
C SER A 20 -8.52 15.90 8.47
N ILE A 21 -8.57 16.17 7.16
CA ILE A 21 -8.66 15.10 6.21
C ILE A 21 -7.36 14.33 6.46
N SER A 22 -7.47 13.16 7.08
CA SER A 22 -6.42 12.18 6.97
C SER A 22 -6.49 11.76 5.51
N GLU A 23 -5.75 12.45 4.65
CA GLU A 23 -5.24 11.75 3.49
C GLU A 23 -4.39 10.64 4.08
N GLU A 24 -4.93 9.42 4.06
CA GLU A 24 -4.16 8.22 4.32
C GLU A 24 -3.05 8.20 3.27
N SER A 25 -1.90 8.76 3.64
CA SER A 25 -0.73 8.82 2.79
C SER A 25 -0.20 7.39 2.66
N LYS A 26 -0.44 6.78 1.51
CA LYS A 26 0.11 5.44 1.20
C LYS A 26 1.62 5.47 1.40
N SER A 27 2.15 4.38 1.95
CA SER A 27 3.60 4.18 1.96
C SER A 27 4.11 4.11 0.52
N GLU A 28 5.39 4.44 0.31
CA GLU A 28 6.00 4.30 -1.02
C GLU A 28 5.88 2.86 -1.54
N GLY A 29 6.06 1.88 -0.65
CA GLY A 29 5.87 0.47 -0.97
C GLY A 29 4.46 0.11 -1.41
N GLU A 30 3.44 0.62 -0.70
CA GLU A 30 2.04 0.43 -1.08
C GLU A 30 1.74 1.07 -2.43
N ALA A 31 2.20 2.31 -2.63
CA ALA A 31 2.02 3.02 -3.89
C ALA A 31 2.67 2.28 -5.06
N MET A 32 3.89 1.75 -4.89
CA MET A 32 4.58 0.99 -5.94
C MET A 32 3.94 -0.38 -6.17
N PHE A 33 3.53 -1.08 -5.11
CA PHE A 33 2.83 -2.36 -5.22
C PHE A 33 1.53 -2.25 -6.04
N GLU A 34 0.81 -1.13 -5.91
CA GLU A 34 -0.35 -0.83 -6.74
C GLU A 34 0.01 -0.37 -8.14
N ALA A 35 0.92 0.60 -8.27
CA ALA A 35 1.26 1.22 -9.55
C ALA A 35 1.89 0.23 -10.55
N LEU A 36 2.67 -0.73 -10.05
CA LEU A 36 3.30 -1.79 -10.85
C LEU A 36 2.36 -2.96 -11.14
N GLY A 37 1.11 -2.91 -10.66
CA GLY A 37 0.07 -3.89 -10.94
C GLY A 37 0.18 -5.20 -10.15
N CYS A 38 1.07 -5.28 -9.15
CA CYS A 38 1.30 -6.47 -8.32
C CYS A 38 0.00 -6.94 -7.65
N ILE A 39 -0.82 -5.99 -7.19
CA ILE A 39 -2.13 -6.20 -6.58
C ILE A 39 -3.09 -7.03 -7.44
N SER A 40 -2.95 -7.00 -8.78
CA SER A 40 -3.86 -7.71 -9.68
C SER A 40 -3.78 -9.24 -9.55
N CYS A 41 -2.61 -9.75 -9.16
CA CYS A 41 -2.38 -11.18 -8.97
C CYS A 41 -2.17 -11.51 -7.48
N HIS A 42 -1.36 -10.72 -6.78
CA HIS A 42 -1.04 -10.96 -5.37
C HIS A 42 -2.10 -10.41 -4.42
N GLY A 43 -3.11 -9.72 -4.93
CA GLY A 43 -4.27 -9.20 -4.20
C GLY A 43 -3.95 -8.06 -3.23
N ALA A 44 -5.01 -7.49 -2.65
CA ALA A 44 -4.91 -6.32 -1.77
C ALA A 44 -4.02 -6.64 -0.55
N GLY A 45 -3.04 -5.77 -0.26
CA GLY A 45 -2.06 -6.01 0.79
C GLY A 45 -1.21 -7.28 0.60
N GLY A 46 -1.11 -7.80 -0.63
CA GLY A 46 -0.41 -9.05 -0.89
C GLY A 46 -1.18 -10.30 -0.45
N ASN A 47 -2.48 -10.20 -0.19
CA ASN A 47 -3.33 -11.35 0.05
C ASN A 47 -3.97 -11.79 -1.29
N SER A 48 -3.48 -12.88 -1.91
CA SER A 48 -3.97 -13.38 -3.22
C SER A 48 -5.15 -14.33 -3.10
N THR A 49 -6.24 -14.13 -3.84
CA THR A 49 -7.45 -14.97 -3.76
C THR A 49 -7.38 -16.21 -4.64
N ASP A 50 -6.29 -16.37 -5.38
CA ASP A 50 -6.02 -17.49 -6.27
C ASP A 50 -5.01 -18.43 -5.58
N GLU A 51 -5.29 -19.74 -5.57
CA GLU A 51 -4.41 -20.73 -4.95
C GLU A 51 -3.09 -20.92 -5.74
N GLU A 52 -3.08 -20.61 -7.04
CA GLU A 52 -1.90 -20.71 -7.89
C GLU A 52 -0.98 -19.48 -7.74
N VAL A 53 -1.49 -18.38 -7.19
CA VAL A 53 -0.73 -17.15 -6.94
C VAL A 53 -0.45 -16.99 -5.44
N PRO A 54 0.81 -16.94 -5.01
CA PRO A 54 1.11 -16.90 -3.59
C PRO A 54 0.70 -15.56 -2.96
N SER A 55 0.12 -15.63 -1.77
CA SER A 55 0.06 -14.48 -0.87
C SER A 55 1.47 -14.09 -0.38
N LEU A 56 1.72 -12.78 -0.43
CA LEU A 56 2.95 -12.12 0.00
C LEU A 56 2.79 -11.40 1.34
N ALA A 57 1.55 -11.18 1.81
CA ALA A 57 1.27 -10.53 3.09
C ALA A 57 2.02 -11.22 4.25
N GLY A 58 2.70 -10.44 5.07
CA GLY A 58 3.39 -10.92 6.27
C GLY A 58 4.61 -11.79 6.00
N ARG A 59 5.07 -11.89 4.74
CA ARG A 59 6.35 -12.51 4.41
C ARG A 59 7.48 -11.61 4.91
N ASP A 60 8.58 -12.24 5.30
CA ASP A 60 9.80 -11.52 5.67
C ASP A 60 10.28 -10.63 4.50
N ALA A 61 10.67 -9.39 4.82
CA ALA A 61 11.05 -8.40 3.81
C ALA A 61 12.29 -8.83 3.03
N GLU A 62 13.33 -9.31 3.72
CA GLU A 62 14.57 -9.78 3.09
C GLU A 62 14.28 -10.96 2.14
N TRP A 63 13.37 -11.85 2.54
CA TRP A 63 12.92 -12.92 1.65
C TRP A 63 12.26 -12.39 0.38
N ILE A 64 11.36 -11.39 0.47
CA ILE A 64 10.69 -10.81 -0.70
C ILE A 64 11.71 -10.17 -1.66
N VAL A 65 12.63 -9.35 -1.12
CA VAL A 65 13.70 -8.72 -1.91
C VAL A 65 14.50 -9.79 -2.64
N GLN A 66 14.95 -10.82 -1.91
CA GLN A 66 15.72 -11.90 -2.50
C GLN A 66 14.93 -12.62 -3.61
N GLN A 67 13.62 -12.82 -3.45
CA GLN A 67 12.82 -13.46 -4.51
C GLN A 67 12.72 -12.58 -5.75
N LEU A 68 12.52 -11.27 -5.59
CA LEU A 68 12.48 -10.33 -6.71
C LEU A 68 13.80 -10.33 -7.47
N GLU A 69 14.92 -10.22 -6.77
CA GLU A 69 16.27 -10.26 -7.36
C GLU A 69 16.52 -11.56 -8.13
N LEU A 70 16.13 -12.71 -7.58
CA LEU A 70 16.30 -14.00 -8.24
C LEU A 70 15.44 -14.10 -9.52
N PHE A 71 14.27 -13.47 -9.56
CA PHE A 71 13.46 -13.39 -10.79
C PHE A 71 14.03 -12.41 -11.80
N GLN A 72 14.59 -11.28 -11.35
CA GLN A 72 15.25 -10.28 -12.20
C GLN A 72 16.52 -10.86 -12.84
N SER A 73 17.34 -11.60 -12.09
CA SER A 73 18.56 -12.23 -12.58
C SER A 73 18.28 -13.47 -13.45
N GLY A 74 17.09 -14.06 -13.30
CA GLY A 74 16.72 -15.32 -13.94
C GLY A 74 17.26 -16.55 -13.22
N GLU A 75 17.84 -16.43 -12.03
CA GLU A 75 18.20 -17.59 -11.22
C GLU A 75 16.97 -18.37 -10.74
N ARG A 76 15.86 -17.66 -10.50
CA ARG A 76 14.54 -18.26 -10.28
C ARG A 76 13.68 -18.10 -11.55
N GLN A 77 13.15 -19.23 -12.02
CA GLN A 77 12.41 -19.31 -13.28
C GLN A 77 10.89 -19.38 -13.03
N ASN A 78 10.17 -18.40 -13.55
CA ASN A 78 8.72 -18.37 -13.71
C ASN A 78 8.39 -17.32 -14.80
N ALA A 79 7.78 -17.76 -15.90
CA ALA A 79 7.59 -16.90 -17.08
C ALA A 79 6.88 -15.57 -16.78
N ILE A 80 5.95 -15.56 -15.83
CA ILE A 80 5.23 -14.35 -15.42
C ILE A 80 6.15 -13.48 -14.56
N MET A 81 6.70 -14.03 -13.47
CA MET A 81 7.53 -13.24 -12.55
C MET A 81 8.85 -12.77 -13.15
N ASN A 82 9.46 -13.51 -14.08
CA ASN A 82 10.63 -13.01 -14.81
C ASN A 82 10.29 -11.79 -15.69
N ALA A 83 9.04 -11.67 -16.16
CA ALA A 83 8.58 -10.48 -16.89
C ALA A 83 8.15 -9.34 -15.94
N MET A 84 7.66 -9.67 -14.74
CA MET A 84 7.12 -8.69 -13.79
C MET A 84 8.17 -8.11 -12.84
N ALA A 85 9.07 -8.93 -12.31
CA ALA A 85 10.06 -8.52 -11.31
C ALA A 85 10.99 -7.38 -11.75
N PRO A 86 11.40 -7.24 -13.02
CA PRO A 86 12.16 -6.08 -13.48
C PRO A 86 11.45 -4.73 -13.32
N MET A 87 10.10 -4.72 -13.24
CA MET A 87 9.37 -3.46 -13.01
C MET A 87 9.52 -2.94 -11.57
N ALA A 88 9.90 -3.81 -10.64
CA ALA A 88 10.16 -3.45 -9.24
C ALA A 88 11.61 -2.97 -9.00
N GLU A 89 12.44 -2.90 -10.05
CA GLU A 89 13.85 -2.49 -9.94
C GLU A 89 14.00 -1.12 -9.28
N GLY A 90 14.71 -1.08 -8.15
CA GLY A 90 14.92 0.11 -7.34
C GLY A 90 13.81 0.40 -6.32
N PHE A 91 12.78 -0.45 -6.24
CA PHE A 91 11.66 -0.32 -5.30
C PHE A 91 11.45 -1.58 -4.45
N GLU A 92 12.34 -2.57 -4.54
CA GLU A 92 12.20 -3.88 -3.90
C GLU A 92 12.04 -3.74 -2.39
N ASP A 93 12.93 -2.98 -1.75
CA ASP A 93 12.91 -2.77 -0.30
C ASP A 93 11.61 -2.11 0.17
N PHE A 94 11.12 -1.11 -0.57
CA PHE A 94 9.87 -0.43 -0.23
C PHE A 94 8.68 -1.38 -0.33
N ILE A 95 8.59 -2.12 -1.43
CA ILE A 95 7.50 -3.09 -1.66
C ILE A 95 7.57 -4.20 -0.60
N ALA A 96 8.76 -4.70 -0.30
CA ALA A 96 8.99 -5.75 0.67
C ALA A 96 8.61 -5.31 2.10
N GLU A 97 9.02 -4.11 2.51
CA GLU A 97 8.67 -3.54 3.82
C GLU A 97 7.16 -3.32 3.94
N TYR A 98 6.52 -2.80 2.89
CA TYR A 98 5.06 -2.68 2.88
C TYR A 98 4.39 -4.04 3.11
N LEU A 99 4.78 -5.06 2.34
CA LEU A 99 4.18 -6.39 2.39
C LEU A 99 4.44 -7.13 3.71
N SER A 100 5.62 -6.93 4.33
CA SER A 100 6.00 -7.57 5.59
C SER A 100 5.12 -7.13 6.76
N THR A 101 4.60 -5.90 6.71
CA THR A 101 3.69 -5.35 7.71
C THR A 101 2.22 -5.76 7.51
N GLN A 102 1.87 -6.41 6.40
CA GLN A 102 0.50 -6.81 6.12
C GLN A 102 0.11 -8.08 6.87
N GLY A 103 -1.12 -8.13 7.38
CA GLY A 103 -1.68 -9.34 7.95
C GLY A 103 -2.08 -10.34 6.86
N LEU A 104 -1.72 -11.62 7.05
CA LEU A 104 -2.35 -12.71 6.29
C LEU A 104 -3.84 -12.75 6.62
N ARG A 105 -4.68 -12.84 5.59
CA ARG A 105 -6.10 -13.11 5.83
C ARG A 105 -6.28 -14.50 6.47
N GLU A 106 -7.20 -14.59 7.42
CA GLU A 106 -7.64 -15.86 8.03
C GLU A 106 -8.65 -16.61 7.15
#